data_AF-A0A845YQZ7-F1
#
_entry.id   AF-A0A845YQZ7-F1
#
_cell.length_a   1.000
_cell.length_b   1.000
_cell.length_c   1.000
_cell.angle_alpha   90.00
_cell.angle_beta   90.00
_cell.angle_gamma   90.00
#
_symmetry.space_group_name_H-M   'P 1'
#
loop_
_entity.id
_entity.type
_entity.pdbx_description
1 polymer ?
#
loop_
_entity_poly.entity_id
_entity_poly.type
_entity_poly.pdbx_seq_one_letter_code
_entity_poly.pdbx_strand_id
1 'polypeptide(L)' 'MALSKARELRKLSDDELSTEIANVKRELFDLRFQQATRQMETGFHQFKHARRKLAQLMTIERERQLLATGDDTAVNSEEQ' A
#
# COMPACT_ATOMS: atom_id res chain seq x y z
N MET A 1 2.98 -8.54 15.58
CA MET A 1 1.76 -7.74 15.87
C MET A 1 1.99 -6.32 15.36
N ALA A 2 1.03 -5.45 15.08
CA ALA A 2 -0.38 -5.62 14.73
C ALA A 2 -0.49 -5.56 13.20
N LEU A 3 -1.24 -6.47 12.59
CA LEU A 3 -1.65 -6.32 11.19
C LEU A 3 -2.46 -5.03 11.17
N SER A 4 -1.95 -3.95 10.55
CA SER A 4 -2.69 -2.70 10.34
C SER A 4 -4.09 -3.10 9.92
N LYS A 5 -5.08 -2.89 10.79
CA LYS A 5 -6.41 -3.45 10.58
C LYS A 5 -6.83 -2.87 9.23
N ALA A 6 -7.17 -3.70 8.24
CA ALA A 6 -7.54 -3.20 6.92
C ALA A 6 -8.63 -2.11 6.99
N ARG A 7 -9.44 -2.12 8.05
CA ARG A 7 -10.38 -1.05 8.43
C ARG A 7 -9.74 0.32 8.67
N GLU A 8 -8.58 0.40 9.32
CA GLU A 8 -7.85 1.67 9.54
C GLU A 8 -7.29 2.19 8.23
N LEU A 9 -6.73 1.31 7.39
CA LEU A 9 -6.21 1.70 6.07
C LEU A 9 -7.31 2.17 5.12
N ARG A 10 -8.52 1.58 5.20
CA ARG A 10 -9.68 2.01 4.40
C ARG A 10 -10.27 3.35 4.83
N LYS A 11 -9.98 3.84 6.05
CA LYS A 11 -10.43 5.16 6.52
C LYS A 11 -9.57 6.31 6.01
N LEU A 12 -8.37 6.03 5.51
CA LEU A 12 -7.47 7.04 4.95
C LEU A 12 -8.04 7.58 3.64
N SER A 13 -7.86 8.88 3.38
CA SER A 13 -8.12 9.48 2.06
C SER A 13 -7.15 8.93 1.00
N ASP A 14 -7.44 9.17 -0.28
CA ASP A 14 -6.56 8.73 -1.38
C ASP A 14 -5.16 9.38 -1.29
N ASP A 15 -5.11 10.65 -0.91
CA ASP A 15 -3.85 11.40 -0.74
C ASP A 15 -3.02 10.86 0.43
N GLU A 16 -3.65 10.51 1.55
CA GLU A 16 -2.98 9.89 2.70
C GLU A 16 -2.48 8.48 2.37
N LEU A 17 -3.24 7.72 1.58
CA LEU A 17 -2.85 6.39 1.09
C LEU A 17 -1.59 6.45 0.22
N SER A 18 -1.55 7.37 -0.75
CA SER A 18 -0.38 7.55 -1.61
C SER A 18 0.86 7.99 -0.82
N THR A 19 0.68 8.87 0.16
CA THR A 19 1.73 9.32 1.08
C THR A 19 2.27 8.16 1.92
N GLU A 20 1.40 7.34 2.50
CA GLU A 20 1.82 6.16 3.26
C GLU A 20 2.55 5.13 2.40
N ILE A 21 2.13 4.93 1.14
CA ILE A 21 2.84 4.08 0.19
C ILE A 21 4.27 4.59 -0.02
N ALA A 22 4.47 5.90 -0.20
CA ALA A 22 5.78 6.50 -0.36
C ALA A 22 6.64 6.31 0.90
N ASN A 23 6.07 6.52 2.09
CA ASN A 23 6.75 6.32 3.37
C ASN A 23 7.24 4.88 3.54
N VAL A 24 6.37 3.90 3.27
CA VAL A 24 6.72 2.47 3.41
C VAL A 24 7.78 2.04 2.38
N LYS A 25 7.75 2.60 1.16
CA LYS A 25 8.80 2.36 0.16
C LYS A 25 10.16 2.91 0.62
N ARG A 26 10.18 4.07 1.27
CA ARG A 26 11.39 4.67 1.82
C ARG A 26 11.94 3.84 2.98
N GLU A 27 11.08 3.42 3.90
CA GLU A 27 11.46 2.50 4.99
C GLU A 27 12.08 1.21 4.44
N LEU A 28 11.48 0.61 3.40
CA LEU A 28 12.06 -0.57 2.73
C LEU A 28 13.43 -0.30 2.11
N PHE A 29 13.66 0.89 1.58
CA PHE A 29 14.97 1.29 1.05
C PHE A 29 16.01 1.38 2.17
N ASP A 30 15.66 2.03 3.28
CA ASP A 30 16.54 2.18 4.44
C ASP A 30 16.87 0.82 5.08
N LEU A 31 15.87 -0.07 5.20
CA LEU A 31 16.08 -1.44 5.68
C LEU A 31 17.03 -2.23 4.75
N ARG A 32 16.89 -2.09 3.42
CA ARG A 32 17.82 -2.72 2.46
C ARG A 32 19.22 -2.16 2.59
N PHE A 33 19.35 -0.86 2.81
CA PHE A 33 20.64 -0.21 3.01
C PHE A 33 21.31 -0.73 4.29
N GLN A 34 20.58 -0.80 5.40
CA GLN A 34 21.05 -1.36 6.68
C GLN A 34 21.43 -2.85 6.57
N GLN A 35 20.69 -3.62 5.77
CA GLN A 35 21.03 -5.01 5.47
C GLN A 35 22.37 -5.10 4.72
N ALA A 36 22.62 -4.22 3.75
CA ALA A 36 23.86 -4.19 2.98
C ALA A 36 25.08 -3.83 3.85
N THR A 37 24.92 -2.94 4.85
CA THR A 37 25.97 -2.58 5.81
C THR A 37 26.25 -3.66 6.87
N ARG A 38 25.53 -4.80 6.86
CA ARG A 38 25.68 -5.91 7.82
C ARG A 38 25.53 -5.52 9.30
N GLN A 39 24.96 -4.35 9.60
CA GLN A 39 24.69 -3.90 10.98
C GLN A 39 23.36 -4.45 11.52
N MET A 40 22.70 -5.32 10.76
CA MET A 40 21.32 -5.71 11.00
C MET A 40 21.25 -7.11 11.63
N GLU A 41 21.51 -7.20 12.93
CA GLU A 41 21.49 -8.47 13.65
C GLU A 41 20.07 -8.95 14.04
N THR A 42 19.05 -8.07 14.02
CA THR A 42 17.68 -8.40 14.54
C THR A 42 16.52 -7.90 13.67
N GLY A 43 16.77 -7.52 12.41
CA GLY A 43 15.81 -6.80 11.55
C GLY A 43 14.97 -7.61 10.56
N PHE A 44 15.14 -8.94 10.46
CA PHE A 44 14.57 -9.73 9.36
C PHE A 44 13.02 -9.72 9.31
N HIS A 45 12.37 -9.61 10.46
CA HIS A 45 10.92 -9.54 10.55
C HIS A 45 10.36 -8.20 10.02
N GLN A 46 11.12 -7.11 10.12
CA GLN A 46 10.69 -5.78 9.69
C GLN A 46 10.47 -5.72 8.17
N PHE A 47 11.32 -6.39 7.39
CA PHE A 47 11.10 -6.57 5.95
C PHE A 47 9.75 -7.22 5.62
N LYS A 48 9.40 -8.29 6.34
CA LYS A 48 8.14 -9.00 6.13
C LYS A 48 6.95 -8.11 6.49
N HIS A 49 7.09 -7.28 7.52
CA HIS A 49 6.06 -6.33 7.94
C HIS A 49 5.87 -5.21 6.92
N ALA A 50 6.94 -4.52 6.51
CA ALA A 50 6.88 -3.43 5.54
C ALA A 50 6.37 -3.90 4.17
N ARG A 51 6.80 -5.08 3.69
CA ARG A 51 6.26 -5.68 2.44
C ARG A 51 4.77 -5.96 2.52
N ARG A 52 4.29 -6.50 3.65
CA ARG A 52 2.85 -6.78 3.85
C ARG A 52 2.03 -5.49 3.95
N LYS A 53 2.54 -4.47 4.65
CA LYS A 53 1.90 -3.16 4.75
C LYS A 53 1.77 -2.51 3.37
N LEU A 54 2.85 -2.53 2.58
CA LEU A 54 2.84 -2.02 1.20
C LEU A 54 1.80 -2.72 0.32
N ALA A 55 1.76 -4.06 0.37
CA ALA A 55 0.79 -4.83 -0.40
C ALA A 55 -0.66 -4.46 -0.05
N GLN A 56 -0.98 -4.31 1.24
CA GLN A 56 -2.32 -3.91 1.68
C GLN A 56 -2.72 -2.53 1.18
N LEU A 57 -1.81 -1.55 1.25
CA LEU A 57 -2.06 -0.19 0.76
C LEU A 57 -2.33 -0.20 -0.76
N MET A 58 -1.50 -0.89 -1.54
CA MET A 58 -1.67 -1.01 -2.99
C MET A 58 -2.96 -1.76 -3.38
N THR A 59 -3.37 -2.76 -2.59
CA THR A 59 -4.66 -3.44 -2.82
C THR A 59 -5.84 -2.50 -2.62
N ILE A 60 -5.83 -1.67 -1.57
CA ILE A 60 -6.92 -0.72 -1.31
C ILE A 60 -6.97 0.36 -2.41
N GLU A 61 -5.81 0.88 -2.82
CA GLU A 61 -5.71 1.81 -3.95
C GLU A 61 -6.33 1.19 -5.23
N ARG A 62 -6.02 -0.07 -5.51
CA ARG A 62 -6.60 -0.79 -6.65
C ARG A 62 -8.09 -1.05 -6.50
N GLU A 63 -8.57 -1.41 -5.31
CA GLU A 63 -10.00 -1.58 -5.01
C GLU A 63 -10.77 -0.28 -5.32
N ARG A 64 -10.24 0.89 -4.94
CA ARG A 64 -10.85 2.19 -5.21
C ARG A 64 -10.86 2.55 -6.69
N GLN A 65 -9.74 2.33 -7.38
CA GLN A 65 -9.66 2.57 -8.83
C GLN A 65 -10.68 1.72 -9.60
N LEU A 66 -10.83 0.44 -9.24
CA LEU A 66 -11.78 -0.46 -9.91
C LEU A 66 -13.23 -0.02 -9.70
N LEU A 67 -13.59 0.45 -8.50
CA LEU A 67 -14.91 1.03 -8.24
C LEU A 67 -15.15 2.29 -9.08
N ALA A 68 -14.18 3.20 -9.15
CA ALA A 68 -14.29 4.41 -9.96
C ALA A 68 -14.45 4.10 -11.47
N THR A 69 -13.73 3.10 -11.99
CA THR A 69 -13.84 2.72 -13.41
C THR A 69 -15.10 1.92 -13.76
N GLY A 70 -15.77 1.31 -12.77
CA GLY A 70 -16.97 0.52 -12.99
C GLY A 70 -18.21 1.37 -13.33
N ASP A 71 -18.26 2.61 -12.83
CA ASP A 71 -19.39 3.51 -13.04
C ASP A 71 -19.36 4.20 -14.42
N ASP A 72 -18.18 4.41 -15.02
CA ASP A 72 -18.04 5.10 -16.32
C ASP A 72 -18.44 4.22 -17.53
N THR A 73 -18.46 2.89 -17.40
CA THR A 73 -18.74 2.00 -18.53
C THR A 73 -20.22 1.81 -18.87
N ALA A 74 -21.15 2.26 -18.02
CA ALA A 74 -22.59 2.04 -18.22
C ALA A 74 -23.31 3.13 -19.04
N VAL A 75 -22.69 4.30 -19.23
CA VAL A 75 -23.38 5.48 -19.80
C VAL A 75 -23.22 5.58 -21.33
N ASN A 76 -22.34 4.79 -21.94
CA ASN A 76 -22.01 4.91 -23.38
C ASN A 76 -22.67 3.85 -24.30
N SER A 77 -23.60 3.04 -23.79
CA SER A 77 -24.23 1.95 -24.56
C SER A 77 -25.72 2.13 -24.87
N GLU A 78 -26.34 3.28 -24.56
CA GLU A 78 -27.77 3.53 -24.81
C GLU A 78 -28.09 4.48 -25.97
N GLU A 79 -27.09 4.95 -26.72
CA GLU A 79 -27.31 5.86 -27.86
C GLU A 79 -26.85 5.27 -29.21
N GLN A 80 -27.44 4.16 -29.66
CA GLN A 80 -27.60 3.83 -31.10
C GLN A 80 -28.88 3.02 -31.35
#